data_AF-A0A7Y4YWK5-F1
#
_entry.id   AF-A0A7Y4YWK5-F1
#
_cell.length_a   1.000
_cell.length_b   1.000
_cell.length_c   1.000
_cell.angle_alpha   90.00
_cell.angle_beta   90.00
_cell.angle_gamma   90.00
#
_symmetry.space_group_name_H-M   'P 1'
#
loop_
_entity.id
_entity.type
_entity.pdbx_description
1 polymer ?
#
loop_
_entity_poly.entity_id
_entity_poly.type
_entity_poly.pdbx_seq_one_letter_code
_entity_poly.pdbx_strand_id
1 'polypeptide(L)'
;PDQLGWPGPAALVGYGSAYALGWWLAGRLEVLQVWARQWPFHLIVAVLATAGCLWLSGTAPGFAPLGGGQRVAVAGAYALGSWSWAIALAGLAQRLFTRVSAGVRYLADASYWIYLMHLPVVMALQAAVIPLPLPLIVKFAIVVAGALALLLLSYRLLVRRSWLGAWLNGRRRD
;
A
#
# COMPACT_ATOMS: atom_id res chain seq x y z
N PRO A 1 -14.14 27.50 1.15
CA PRO A 1 -15.18 27.14 2.12
C PRO A 1 -16.26 26.31 1.41
N ASP A 2 -15.95 25.02 1.25
CA ASP A 2 -16.68 24.07 0.39
C ASP A 2 -16.15 22.64 0.64
N GLN A 3 -15.73 22.34 1.88
CA GLN A 3 -15.45 20.97 2.34
C GLN A 3 -16.74 20.29 2.78
N LEU A 4 -17.68 20.16 1.83
CA LEU A 4 -18.80 19.24 1.98
C LEU A 4 -18.18 17.84 2.12
N GLY A 5 -18.56 17.07 3.13
CA GLY A 5 -17.96 15.76 3.50
C GLY A 5 -18.08 14.63 2.46
N TRP A 6 -18.25 14.97 1.19
CA TRP A 6 -18.26 14.07 0.05
C TRP A 6 -16.90 14.11 -0.64
N PRO A 7 -16.31 12.95 -0.96
CA PRO A 7 -15.07 12.91 -1.73
C PRO A 7 -15.27 13.66 -3.05
N GLY A 8 -14.31 14.51 -3.42
CA GLY A 8 -14.36 15.26 -4.68
C GLY A 8 -14.52 14.31 -5.88
N PRO A 9 -15.12 14.76 -6.99
CA PRO A 9 -15.48 13.88 -8.12
C PRO A 9 -14.28 13.10 -8.69
N ALA A 10 -13.09 13.69 -8.68
CA ALA A 10 -11.86 13.00 -9.08
C ALA A 10 -11.50 11.81 -8.16
N ALA A 11 -11.68 11.95 -6.84
CA ALA A 11 -11.46 10.87 -5.88
C ALA A 11 -12.52 9.78 -6.05
N LEU A 12 -13.78 10.15 -6.27
CA LEU A 12 -14.87 9.22 -6.51
C LEU A 12 -14.65 8.37 -7.77
N VAL A 13 -14.21 8.98 -8.86
CA VAL A 13 -13.87 8.25 -10.10
C VAL A 13 -12.63 7.39 -9.90
N GLY A 14 -11.58 7.91 -9.29
CA GLY A 14 -10.33 7.19 -9.05
C GLY A 14 -10.51 5.97 -8.13
N TYR A 15 -11.01 6.17 -6.92
CA TYR A 15 -11.22 5.09 -5.96
C TYR A 15 -12.41 4.20 -6.32
N GLY A 16 -13.49 4.77 -6.87
CA GLY A 16 -14.67 4.02 -7.27
C GLY A 16 -14.40 3.06 -8.42
N SER A 17 -13.61 3.47 -9.42
CA SER A 17 -13.20 2.56 -10.51
C SER A 17 -12.32 1.42 -10.00
N ALA A 18 -11.37 1.71 -9.11
CA ALA A 18 -10.55 0.68 -8.47
C ALA A 18 -11.40 -0.30 -7.64
N TYR A 19 -12.37 0.21 -6.88
CA TYR A 19 -13.29 -0.61 -6.10
C TYR A 19 -14.19 -1.47 -6.99
N ALA A 20 -14.78 -0.90 -8.05
CA ALA A 20 -15.64 -1.62 -8.97
C ALA A 20 -14.89 -2.72 -9.73
N LEU A 21 -13.66 -2.43 -10.18
CA LEU A 21 -12.77 -3.44 -10.77
C LEU A 21 -12.42 -4.52 -9.75
N GLY A 22 -12.06 -4.16 -8.53
CA GLY A 22 -11.79 -5.10 -7.45
C GLY A 22 -12.99 -6.00 -7.15
N TRP A 23 -14.20 -5.44 -7.10
CA TRP A 23 -15.45 -6.17 -6.92
C TRP A 23 -15.72 -7.15 -8.07
N TRP A 24 -15.49 -6.72 -9.31
CA TRP A 24 -15.63 -7.59 -10.48
C TRP A 24 -14.60 -8.73 -10.49
N LEU A 25 -13.35 -8.43 -10.13
CA LEU A 25 -12.26 -9.41 -10.00
C LEU A 25 -12.47 -10.36 -8.82
N ALA A 26 -13.15 -9.95 -7.76
CA ALA A 26 -13.45 -10.81 -6.61
C ALA A 26 -14.27 -12.05 -7.02
N GLY A 27 -15.11 -11.94 -8.05
CA GLY A 27 -15.84 -13.07 -8.63
C GLY A 27 -15.03 -13.91 -9.64
N ARG A 28 -13.80 -13.49 -9.99
CA ARG A 28 -12.97 -14.09 -11.06
C ARG A 28 -11.49 -14.15 -10.67
N LEU A 29 -11.21 -14.76 -9.52
CA LEU A 29 -9.84 -14.95 -9.00
C LEU A 29 -8.90 -15.63 -10.01
N GLU A 30 -9.43 -16.47 -10.90
CA GLU A 30 -8.68 -17.11 -11.98
C GLU A 30 -8.06 -16.09 -12.96
N VAL A 31 -8.79 -15.02 -13.30
CA VAL A 31 -8.28 -13.95 -14.18
C VAL A 31 -7.12 -13.21 -13.51
N LEU A 32 -7.24 -12.95 -12.21
CA LEU A 32 -6.16 -12.35 -11.42
C LEU A 32 -4.92 -13.26 -11.41
N GLN A 33 -5.09 -14.58 -11.28
CA GLN A 33 -3.98 -15.54 -11.34
C GLN A 33 -3.29 -15.55 -12.71
N VAL A 34 -4.04 -15.43 -13.81
CA VAL A 34 -3.46 -15.34 -15.16
C VAL A 34 -2.63 -14.06 -15.31
N TRP A 35 -3.14 -12.91 -14.85
CA TRP A 35 -2.40 -11.64 -14.91
C TRP A 35 -1.18 -11.65 -13.99
N ALA A 36 -1.32 -12.25 -12.80
CA ALA A 36 -0.24 -12.47 -11.86
C ALA A 36 0.88 -13.37 -12.43
N ARG A 37 0.59 -14.31 -13.34
CA ARG A 37 1.64 -15.08 -14.05
C ARG A 37 2.50 -14.22 -14.97
N GLN A 38 1.94 -13.13 -15.49
CA GLN A 38 2.65 -12.15 -16.34
C GLN A 38 3.38 -11.08 -15.51
N TRP A 39 3.66 -11.34 -14.23
CA TRP A 39 4.30 -10.39 -13.32
C TRP A 39 5.58 -9.74 -13.85
N PRO A 40 6.49 -10.38 -14.63
CA PRO A 40 7.71 -9.71 -15.07
C PRO A 40 7.40 -8.57 -16.05
N PHE A 41 6.42 -8.77 -16.92
CA PHE A 41 5.96 -7.74 -17.85
C PHE A 41 5.35 -6.57 -17.09
N HIS A 42 4.44 -6.85 -16.14
CA HIS A 42 3.87 -5.82 -15.29
C HIS A 42 4.91 -5.10 -14.43
N LEU A 43 5.95 -5.80 -13.96
CA LEU A 43 7.05 -5.19 -13.22
C LEU A 43 7.81 -4.20 -14.10
N ILE A 44 8.14 -4.58 -15.35
CA ILE A 44 8.81 -3.69 -16.29
C ILE A 44 7.95 -2.45 -16.55
N VAL A 45 6.66 -2.63 -16.84
CA VAL A 45 5.74 -1.51 -17.05
C VAL A 45 5.65 -0.62 -15.82
N ALA A 46 5.60 -1.19 -14.61
CA ALA A 46 5.55 -0.45 -13.36
C ALA A 46 6.81 0.40 -13.14
N VAL A 47 7.99 -0.17 -13.37
CA VAL A 47 9.28 0.52 -13.25
C VAL A 47 9.40 1.63 -14.28
N LEU A 48 9.07 1.36 -15.55
CA LEU A 48 9.09 2.35 -16.62
C LEU A 48 8.11 3.50 -16.37
N ALA A 49 6.90 3.20 -15.93
CA ALA A 49 5.90 4.21 -15.57
C ALA A 49 6.37 5.06 -14.38
N THR A 50 7.00 4.44 -13.37
CA THR A 50 7.56 5.16 -12.22
C THR A 50 8.72 6.06 -12.63
N ALA A 51 9.64 5.57 -13.47
CA ALA A 51 10.74 6.35 -14.02
C ALA A 51 10.23 7.51 -14.90
N GLY A 52 9.20 7.26 -15.70
CA GLY A 52 8.52 8.29 -16.50
C GLY A 52 7.88 9.37 -15.62
N CYS A 53 7.22 8.99 -14.53
CA CYS A 53 6.72 9.94 -13.55
C CYS A 53 7.84 10.79 -12.96
N LEU A 54 8.94 10.18 -12.49
CA LEU A 54 10.08 10.91 -11.91
C LEU A 54 10.76 11.84 -12.92
N TRP A 55 10.87 11.42 -14.17
CA TRP A 55 11.43 12.23 -15.25
C TRP A 55 10.54 13.44 -15.57
N LEU A 56 9.22 13.24 -15.60
CA LEU A 56 8.26 14.31 -15.85
C LEU A 56 8.07 15.22 -14.64
N SER A 57 8.07 14.73 -13.40
CA SER A 57 7.82 15.53 -12.19
C SER A 57 9.08 16.15 -11.59
N GLY A 58 10.26 15.68 -12.02
CA GLY A 58 11.52 15.95 -11.32
C GLY A 58 11.63 15.15 -10.02
N THR A 59 12.85 15.10 -9.49
CA THR A 59 13.19 14.39 -8.24
C THR A 59 13.17 15.29 -7.01
N ALA A 60 13.08 16.61 -7.20
CA ALA A 60 13.00 17.57 -6.12
C ALA A 60 11.55 17.69 -5.63
N PRO A 61 11.29 17.63 -4.30
CA PRO A 61 9.97 17.90 -3.77
C PRO A 61 9.61 19.37 -4.03
N GLY A 62 8.75 19.60 -5.02
CA GLY A 62 8.27 20.91 -5.40
C GLY A 62 6.75 20.94 -5.45
N PHE A 63 6.14 21.97 -4.87
CA PHE A 63 4.70 22.24 -5.00
C PHE A 63 4.37 23.07 -6.24
N ALA A 64 5.32 23.16 -7.18
CA ALA A 64 5.13 23.92 -8.40
C ALA A 64 4.01 23.27 -9.24
N PRO A 65 2.98 24.04 -9.63
CA PRO A 65 1.87 23.48 -10.38
C PRO A 65 2.37 22.99 -11.74
N LEU A 66 2.22 21.68 -11.99
CA LEU A 66 2.48 21.08 -13.29
C LEU A 66 1.55 21.68 -14.35
N GLY A 67 2.08 21.93 -15.54
CA GLY A 67 1.30 22.35 -16.71
C GLY A 67 0.23 21.31 -17.09
N GLY A 68 -0.85 21.72 -17.74
CA GLY A 68 -2.03 20.87 -17.99
C GLY A 68 -1.70 19.53 -18.66
N GLY A 69 -0.92 19.53 -19.75
CA GLY A 69 -0.52 18.30 -20.45
C GLY A 69 0.39 17.41 -19.61
N GLN A 70 1.35 17.99 -18.88
CA GLN A 70 2.26 17.27 -17.99
C GLN A 70 1.51 16.64 -16.81
N ARG A 71 0.48 17.32 -16.28
CA ARG A 71 -0.39 16.81 -15.22
C ARG A 71 -1.16 15.57 -15.67
N VAL A 72 -1.74 15.60 -16.86
CA VAL A 72 -2.45 14.44 -17.44
C VAL A 72 -1.49 13.28 -17.68
N ALA A 73 -0.29 13.56 -18.23
CA ALA A 73 0.72 12.54 -18.47
C ALA A 73 1.21 11.87 -17.17
N VAL A 74 1.52 12.66 -16.13
CA VAL A 74 1.93 12.14 -14.82
C VAL A 74 0.79 11.36 -14.16
N ALA A 75 -0.45 11.86 -14.20
CA ALA A 75 -1.59 11.15 -13.65
C ALA A 75 -1.84 9.80 -14.33
N GLY A 76 -1.75 9.75 -15.67
CA GLY A 76 -1.87 8.52 -16.43
C GLY A 76 -0.75 7.51 -16.14
N ALA A 77 0.50 7.98 -16.13
CA ALA A 77 1.66 7.16 -15.79
C ALA A 77 1.59 6.64 -14.33
N TYR A 78 1.14 7.48 -13.39
CA TYR A 78 0.96 7.09 -11.99
C TYR A 78 -0.14 6.02 -11.85
N ALA A 79 -1.28 6.21 -12.50
CA ALA A 79 -2.36 5.22 -12.50
C ALA A 79 -1.86 3.88 -13.07
N LEU A 80 -1.27 3.87 -14.28
CA LEU A 80 -0.73 2.67 -14.90
C LEU A 80 0.36 2.01 -14.05
N GLY A 81 1.26 2.80 -13.48
CA GLY A 81 2.33 2.33 -12.60
C GLY A 81 1.78 1.68 -11.34
N SER A 82 0.83 2.32 -10.67
CA SER A 82 0.22 1.78 -9.44
C SER A 82 -0.50 0.45 -9.66
N TRP A 83 -1.29 0.33 -10.74
CA TRP A 83 -1.94 -0.92 -11.13
C TRP A 83 -0.93 -2.01 -11.49
N SER A 84 0.10 -1.66 -12.26
CA SER A 84 1.14 -2.60 -12.68
C SER A 84 1.96 -3.10 -11.48
N TRP A 85 2.26 -2.23 -10.52
CA TRP A 85 2.89 -2.60 -9.25
C TRP A 85 2.03 -3.58 -8.46
N ALA A 86 0.72 -3.31 -8.33
CA ALA A 86 -0.19 -4.19 -7.61
C ALA A 86 -0.23 -5.61 -8.22
N ILE A 87 -0.37 -5.72 -9.55
CA ILE A 87 -0.40 -7.01 -10.26
C ILE A 87 0.96 -7.71 -10.17
N ALA A 88 2.06 -6.99 -10.39
CA ALA A 88 3.41 -7.54 -10.34
C ALA A 88 3.75 -8.09 -8.95
N LEU A 89 3.44 -7.34 -7.89
CA LEU A 89 3.68 -7.76 -6.50
C LEU A 89 2.76 -8.92 -6.11
N ALA A 90 1.49 -8.92 -6.54
CA ALA A 90 0.59 -10.04 -6.30
C ALA A 90 1.12 -11.34 -6.96
N GLY A 91 1.59 -11.26 -8.21
CA GLY A 91 2.18 -12.41 -8.90
C GLY A 91 3.52 -12.86 -8.31
N LEU A 92 4.36 -11.92 -7.90
CA LEU A 92 5.59 -12.22 -7.19
C LEU A 92 5.30 -12.90 -5.85
N ALA A 93 4.31 -12.43 -5.10
CA ALA A 93 3.89 -13.02 -3.84
C ALA A 93 3.37 -14.46 -4.04
N GLN A 94 2.58 -14.74 -5.08
CA GLN A 94 2.14 -16.10 -5.40
C GLN A 94 3.31 -17.05 -5.72
N ARG A 95 4.36 -16.53 -6.38
CA ARG A 95 5.55 -17.30 -6.72
C ARG A 95 6.48 -17.53 -5.52
N LEU A 96 6.65 -16.53 -4.65
CA LEU A 96 7.52 -16.63 -3.47
C LEU A 96 6.86 -17.37 -2.31
N PHE A 97 5.53 -17.24 -2.18
CA PHE A 97 4.74 -17.81 -1.09
C PHE A 97 3.84 -18.95 -1.55
N THR A 98 4.36 -19.82 -2.42
CA THR A 98 3.62 -21.00 -2.94
C THR A 98 3.28 -22.01 -1.84
N ARG A 99 4.01 -22.01 -0.72
CA ARG A 99 3.67 -22.77 0.49
C ARG A 99 3.22 -21.84 1.60
N VAL A 100 2.02 -22.08 2.12
CA VAL A 100 1.45 -21.35 3.27
C VAL A 100 2.23 -21.73 4.53
N SER A 101 3.34 -21.05 4.78
CA SER A 101 4.08 -21.20 6.04
C SER A 101 3.34 -20.49 7.16
N ALA A 102 3.48 -21.00 8.39
CA ALA A 102 2.87 -20.38 9.57
C ALA A 102 3.30 -18.91 9.75
N GLY A 103 4.51 -18.55 9.34
CA GLY A 103 5.03 -17.18 9.38
C GLY A 103 4.36 -16.25 8.36
N VAL A 104 4.15 -16.70 7.13
CA VAL A 104 3.47 -15.91 6.08
C VAL A 104 2.01 -15.68 6.46
N ARG A 105 1.33 -16.72 6.96
CA ARG A 105 -0.04 -16.58 7.46
C ARG A 105 -0.12 -15.61 8.64
N TYR A 106 0.81 -15.69 9.57
CA TYR A 106 0.89 -14.73 10.68
C TYR A 106 1.08 -13.29 10.20
N LEU A 107 1.94 -13.06 9.21
CA LEU A 107 2.18 -11.74 8.68
C LEU A 107 0.96 -11.20 7.92
N ALA A 108 0.28 -12.04 7.12
CA ALA A 108 -0.96 -11.69 6.45
C ALA A 108 -2.05 -11.28 7.44
N ASP A 109 -2.21 -12.07 8.51
CA ASP A 109 -3.15 -11.81 9.59
C ASP A 109 -2.80 -10.52 10.37
N ALA A 110 -1.52 -10.20 10.54
CA ALA A 110 -1.07 -8.97 11.20
C ALA A 110 -1.18 -7.73 10.30
N SER A 111 -1.17 -7.90 8.98
CA SER A 111 -1.15 -6.79 8.00
C SER A 111 -2.39 -5.90 8.12
N TYR A 112 -3.54 -6.49 8.45
CA TYR A 112 -4.76 -5.72 8.70
C TYR A 112 -4.65 -4.82 9.95
N TRP A 113 -4.10 -5.35 11.04
CA TRP A 113 -3.86 -4.56 12.26
C TRP A 113 -2.82 -3.45 12.04
N ILE A 114 -1.74 -3.79 11.34
CA ILE A 114 -0.71 -2.83 10.94
C ILE A 114 -1.36 -1.70 10.12
N TYR A 115 -2.18 -2.03 9.12
CA TYR A 115 -2.89 -1.03 8.32
C TYR A 115 -3.77 -0.12 9.16
N LEU A 116 -4.49 -0.63 10.15
CA LEU A 116 -5.37 0.20 10.98
C LEU A 116 -4.60 1.12 11.94
N MET A 117 -3.54 0.61 12.55
CA MET A 117 -2.83 1.28 13.64
C MET A 117 -1.51 1.97 13.23
N HIS A 118 -1.02 1.78 12.00
CA HIS A 118 0.27 2.35 11.61
C HIS A 118 0.27 3.87 11.65
N LEU A 119 -0.80 4.53 11.20
CA LEU A 119 -0.85 5.99 11.11
C LEU A 119 -0.60 6.68 12.48
N PRO A 120 -1.37 6.39 13.55
CA PRO A 120 -1.12 7.00 14.85
C PRO A 120 0.26 6.65 15.43
N VAL A 121 0.72 5.40 15.24
CA VAL A 121 2.02 4.95 15.76
C VAL A 121 3.17 5.68 15.06
N VAL A 122 3.12 5.79 13.72
CA VAL A 122 4.12 6.51 12.93
C VAL A 122 4.12 7.99 13.30
N MET A 123 2.94 8.62 13.45
CA MET A 123 2.86 10.03 13.84
C MET A 123 3.48 10.28 15.23
N ALA A 124 3.19 9.40 16.21
CA ALA A 124 3.77 9.51 17.55
C ALA A 124 5.30 9.32 17.53
N LEU A 125 5.81 8.33 16.81
CA LEU A 125 7.25 8.10 16.67
C LEU A 125 7.94 9.23 15.92
N GLN A 126 7.32 9.77 14.86
CA GLN A 126 7.85 10.93 14.16
C GLN A 126 7.96 12.14 15.10
N ALA A 127 6.91 12.44 15.87
CA ALA A 127 6.94 13.52 16.86
C ALA A 127 8.07 13.35 17.88
N ALA A 128 8.32 12.12 18.33
CA ALA A 128 9.40 11.81 19.27
C ALA A 128 10.81 11.94 18.65
N VAL A 129 10.97 11.61 17.38
CA VAL A 129 12.28 11.58 16.69
C VAL A 129 12.64 12.93 16.04
N ILE A 130 11.66 13.80 15.78
CA ILE A 130 11.88 15.16 15.24
C ILE A 130 12.97 15.94 16.00
N PRO A 131 12.96 16.08 17.34
CA PRO A 131 13.93 16.91 18.05
C PRO A 131 15.35 16.34 18.09
N LEU A 132 15.55 15.06 17.74
CA LEU A 132 16.88 14.45 17.80
C LEU A 132 17.78 15.00 16.68
N PRO A 133 19.06 15.33 16.94
CA PRO A 133 20.01 15.79 15.94
C PRO A 133 20.58 14.61 15.11
N LEU A 134 19.72 13.76 14.58
CA LEU A 134 20.10 12.58 13.77
C LEU A 134 19.92 12.84 12.27
N PRO A 135 20.70 12.16 11.40
CA PRO A 135 20.49 12.19 9.95
C PRO A 135 19.09 11.68 9.56
N LEU A 136 18.55 12.22 8.46
CA LEU A 136 17.19 11.89 7.97
C LEU A 136 16.98 10.37 7.78
N ILE A 137 17.95 9.68 7.18
CA ILE A 137 17.88 8.23 6.92
C ILE A 137 17.78 7.45 8.23
N VAL A 138 18.51 7.88 9.26
CA VAL A 138 18.49 7.24 10.58
C VAL A 138 17.13 7.47 11.25
N LYS A 139 16.60 8.69 11.19
CA LYS A 139 15.25 9.00 11.70
C LYS A 139 14.18 8.15 11.02
N PHE A 140 14.24 8.04 9.70
CA PHE A 140 13.34 7.21 8.91
C PHE A 140 13.43 5.74 9.31
N ALA A 141 14.64 5.19 9.40
CA ALA A 141 14.86 3.80 9.82
C ALA A 141 14.32 3.53 11.23
N ILE A 142 14.55 4.45 12.19
CA ILE A 142 14.02 4.34 13.55
C ILE A 142 12.49 4.31 13.55
N VAL A 143 11.85 5.24 12.84
CA VAL A 143 10.38 5.32 12.79
C VAL A 143 9.80 4.06 12.14
N VAL A 144 10.35 3.60 11.01
CA VAL A 144 9.86 2.42 10.31
C VAL A 144 10.05 1.15 11.13
N ALA A 145 11.28 0.91 11.64
CA ALA A 145 11.57 -0.28 12.44
C ALA A 145 10.80 -0.26 13.76
N GLY A 146 10.71 0.90 14.42
CA GLY A 146 9.96 1.09 15.65
C GLY A 146 8.46 0.86 15.45
N ALA A 147 7.87 1.42 14.39
CA ALA A 147 6.46 1.21 14.08
C ALA A 147 6.17 -0.27 13.79
N LEU A 148 6.98 -0.93 12.95
CA LEU A 148 6.82 -2.35 12.66
C LEU A 148 6.94 -3.22 13.92
N ALA A 149 7.95 -2.97 14.75
CA ALA A 149 8.15 -3.71 15.99
C ALA A 149 6.96 -3.54 16.94
N LEU A 150 6.51 -2.29 17.17
CA LEU A 150 5.37 -2.00 18.04
C LEU A 150 4.07 -2.60 17.50
N LEU A 151 3.82 -2.52 16.20
CA LEU A 151 2.59 -3.05 15.59
C LEU A 151 2.58 -4.58 15.58
N LEU A 152 3.71 -5.23 15.29
CA LEU A 152 3.81 -6.69 15.36
C LEU A 152 3.73 -7.21 16.79
N LEU A 153 4.33 -6.50 17.75
CA LEU A 153 4.28 -6.86 19.16
C LEU A 153 2.88 -6.66 19.74
N SER A 154 2.24 -5.51 19.45
CA SER A 154 0.85 -5.25 19.85
C SER A 154 -0.11 -6.25 19.23
N TYR A 155 0.08 -6.62 17.95
CA TYR A 155 -0.71 -7.68 17.32
C TYR A 155 -0.57 -9.02 18.07
N ARG A 156 0.68 -9.41 18.38
CA ARG A 156 0.96 -10.68 19.07
C ARG A 156 0.34 -10.73 20.47
N LEU A 157 0.41 -9.63 21.23
CA LEU A 157 0.00 -9.56 22.62
C LEU A 157 -1.51 -9.31 22.78
N LEU A 158 -2.06 -8.37 22.01
CA LEU A 158 -3.41 -7.85 22.21
C LEU A 158 -4.42 -8.43 21.22
N VAL A 159 -4.04 -8.71 19.97
CA VAL A 159 -5.01 -9.04 18.91
C VAL A 159 -5.12 -10.53 18.69
N ARG A 160 -3.99 -11.25 18.62
CA ARG A 160 -3.98 -12.69 18.31
C ARG A 160 -4.80 -13.55 19.29
N ARG A 161 -4.86 -13.15 20.55
CA ARG A 161 -5.59 -13.87 21.61
C ARG A 161 -6.92 -13.21 21.98
N SER A 162 -7.30 -12.11 21.33
CA SER A 162 -8.54 -11.39 21.65
C SER A 162 -9.63 -11.62 20.62
N TRP A 163 -10.85 -11.30 21.04
CA TRP A 163 -12.04 -11.25 20.20
C TRP A 163 -11.85 -10.32 18.98
N LEU A 164 -11.02 -9.26 19.10
CA LEU A 164 -10.68 -8.38 17.99
C LEU A 164 -9.97 -9.11 16.85
N GLY A 165 -9.03 -10.01 17.14
CA GLY A 165 -8.38 -10.81 16.10
C GLY A 165 -9.35 -11.77 15.40
N ALA A 166 -10.30 -12.33 16.15
CA ALA A 166 -11.35 -13.20 15.59
C ALA A 166 -12.39 -12.44 14.76
N TRP A 167 -12.68 -11.18 15.11
CA TRP A 167 -13.59 -10.32 14.36
C TRP A 167 -12.93 -9.77 13.10
N LEU A 168 -11.68 -9.31 13.19
CA LEU A 168 -10.95 -8.68 12.09
C LEU A 168 -10.49 -9.67 11.02
N ASN A 169 -10.02 -10.86 11.38
CA ASN A 169 -9.56 -11.85 10.41
C ASN A 169 -10.68 -12.78 9.92
N GLY A 170 -11.92 -12.52 10.35
CA GLY A 170 -13.07 -13.39 10.12
C GLY A 170 -13.00 -14.67 10.94
N ARG A 171 -14.17 -15.20 11.33
CA ARG A 171 -14.23 -16.55 11.92
C ARG A 171 -13.65 -17.54 10.93
N ARG A 172 -12.57 -18.17 11.35
CA ARG A 172 -11.96 -19.34 10.74
C ARG A 172 -13.05 -20.31 10.31
N ARG A 173 -13.12 -20.60 9.01
CA ARG A 173 -13.68 -21.86 8.54
C ARG A 173 -12.48 -22.80 8.50
N ASP A 174 -12.24 -23.43 9.63
CA ASP A 174 -11.52 -24.69 9.67
C ASP A 174 -12.47 -25.77 9.09
#